data_AF-A0ABD3MNV4-F1
#
_entry.id   AF-A0ABD3MNV4-F1
#
_cell.length_a   1.000
_cell.length_b   1.000
_cell.length_c   1.000
_cell.angle_alpha   90.00
_cell.angle_beta   90.00
_cell.angle_gamma   90.00
#
_symmetry.space_group_name_H-M   'P 1'
#
loop_
_entity.id
_entity.type
_entity.pdbx_description
1 polymer ?
#
loop_
_entity_poly.entity_id
_entity_poly.type
_entity_poly.pdbx_seq_one_letter_code
_entity_poly.pdbx_strand_id
1 'polypeptide(L)'
;MSPSMSKSSHSKSYATDSASQSTTGSIATTTQATSSPLLSEINKKLEVINKRTSKKDEEELALKRKLVPRLAKRAYHLEEGNTWWDDWVQYQKNTHPLFGLCLYHRMHPIRFPQRVIILIGSIAFGFAVTNCVYMGFLGDENAPEAVNTIYDAAGKAADFQKTITHLEIKQSMVFLITVGSFVHSAFDMLIWYLMACFCFRPGGGFRVNKYCQTFGIYIAVLAVILSIVVATFFVVVRLKNDVNRQEDYDASMAEKLAEDLVAGRGEINNDGTTTTTTSTGSYQFSFLIGYAIELVVALFIFYFFTSTVFFSGILGCGRLPILGGRPYELWREQIRNKNNNSNSNNDADENKDRDKSDMEQFAPGLEAYRV
;
A
#
# COMPACT_ATOMS: atom_id res chain seq x y z
N MET A 1 22.14 -48.24 6.25
CA MET A 1 20.69 -48.40 6.49
C MET A 1 19.99 -47.13 6.08
N SER A 2 19.43 -47.13 4.88
CA SER A 2 18.62 -46.04 4.32
C SER A 2 17.18 -46.15 4.82
N PRO A 3 16.44 -45.04 4.79
CA PRO A 3 15.08 -45.12 4.28
C PRO A 3 14.84 -44.08 3.17
N SER A 4 14.45 -44.61 2.01
CA SER A 4 13.89 -43.87 0.88
C SER A 4 12.51 -43.31 1.24
N MET A 5 12.30 -42.01 1.10
CA MET A 5 10.96 -41.43 1.11
C MET A 5 10.56 -41.01 -0.31
N SER A 6 9.64 -41.79 -0.89
CA SER A 6 8.92 -41.44 -2.11
C SER A 6 7.92 -40.32 -1.82
N LYS A 7 8.00 -39.21 -2.55
CA LYS A 7 6.93 -38.21 -2.58
C LYS A 7 6.11 -38.39 -3.85
N SER A 8 4.93 -38.96 -3.64
CA SER A 8 3.80 -39.07 -4.57
C SER A 8 3.33 -37.67 -5.00
N SER A 9 3.24 -37.47 -6.31
CA SER A 9 2.70 -36.28 -6.98
C SER A 9 1.20 -36.49 -7.25
N HIS A 10 0.34 -35.98 -6.37
CA HIS A 10 -1.09 -35.87 -6.66
C HIS A 10 -1.38 -34.63 -7.52
N SER A 11 -1.41 -34.83 -8.83
CA SER A 11 -2.04 -33.92 -9.80
C SER A 11 -3.56 -34.13 -9.74
N LYS A 12 -4.31 -33.14 -9.23
CA LYS A 12 -5.77 -33.08 -9.38
C LYS A 12 -6.09 -32.42 -10.73
N SER A 13 -6.32 -33.25 -11.74
CA SER A 13 -6.96 -32.89 -13.00
C SER A 13 -8.47 -32.82 -12.76
N TYR A 14 -9.07 -31.64 -12.94
CA TYR A 14 -10.53 -31.53 -13.05
C TYR A 14 -10.92 -31.71 -14.51
N ALA A 15 -11.10 -32.98 -14.91
CA ALA A 15 -11.88 -33.33 -16.08
C ALA A 15 -13.36 -33.15 -15.73
N THR A 16 -14.06 -32.30 -16.48
CA THR A 16 -15.52 -32.26 -16.49
C THR A 16 -15.97 -33.02 -17.72
N ASP A 17 -16.17 -34.33 -17.53
CA ASP A 17 -16.95 -35.15 -18.43
C ASP A 17 -18.43 -34.80 -18.26
N SER A 18 -19.03 -34.32 -19.34
CA SER A 18 -20.49 -34.33 -19.51
C SER A 18 -20.75 -35.12 -20.79
N ALA A 19 -20.76 -36.44 -20.62
CA ALA A 19 -21.18 -37.39 -21.63
C ALA A 19 -22.69 -37.28 -21.81
N SER A 20 -23.13 -36.60 -22.87
CA SER A 20 -24.46 -36.79 -23.44
C SER A 20 -24.34 -37.73 -24.64
N GLN A 21 -24.60 -39.01 -24.40
CA GLN A 21 -24.92 -39.97 -25.45
C GLN A 21 -26.17 -39.48 -26.19
N SER A 22 -26.02 -39.18 -27.48
CA SER A 22 -27.15 -38.97 -28.38
C SER A 22 -27.05 -39.97 -29.51
N THR A 23 -27.94 -40.95 -29.44
CA THR A 23 -28.22 -42.00 -30.40
C THR A 23 -28.38 -41.45 -31.82
N THR A 24 -27.62 -42.03 -32.74
CA THR A 24 -27.74 -41.88 -34.19
C THR A 24 -29.04 -42.51 -34.67
N GLY A 25 -30.09 -41.70 -34.78
CA GLY A 25 -31.31 -42.00 -35.54
C GLY A 25 -31.35 -41.15 -36.81
N SER A 26 -30.91 -41.73 -37.93
CA SER A 26 -31.00 -41.11 -39.26
C SER A 26 -32.45 -41.15 -39.74
N ILE A 27 -33.16 -40.04 -39.59
CA ILE A 27 -34.39 -39.77 -40.35
C ILE A 27 -34.09 -38.56 -41.22
N ALA A 28 -33.78 -38.83 -42.49
CA ALA A 28 -33.66 -37.83 -43.54
C ALA A 28 -35.04 -37.21 -43.80
N THR A 29 -35.37 -36.16 -43.05
CA THR A 29 -36.47 -35.26 -43.40
C THR A 29 -35.86 -34.04 -44.06
N THR A 30 -35.82 -34.07 -45.40
CA THR A 30 -35.50 -32.92 -46.25
C THR A 30 -36.60 -31.88 -46.08
N THR A 31 -36.52 -31.13 -44.97
CA THR A 31 -37.30 -29.92 -44.77
C THR A 31 -36.48 -28.81 -45.42
N GLN A 32 -36.91 -28.37 -46.60
CA GLN A 32 -36.38 -27.15 -47.21
C GLN A 32 -36.60 -26.00 -46.22
N ALA A 33 -35.56 -25.69 -45.44
CA ALA A 33 -35.51 -24.53 -44.60
C ALA A 33 -35.52 -23.32 -45.54
N THR A 34 -36.72 -22.78 -45.76
CA THR A 34 -36.88 -21.39 -46.17
C THR A 34 -36.20 -20.57 -45.08
N SER A 35 -34.93 -20.22 -45.33
CA SER A 35 -34.15 -19.33 -44.49
C SER A 35 -34.92 -18.02 -44.40
N SER A 36 -35.70 -17.89 -43.33
CA SER A 36 -36.51 -16.70 -43.16
C SER A 36 -35.57 -15.48 -43.20
N PRO A 37 -35.88 -14.44 -43.99
CA PRO A 37 -35.04 -13.24 -44.08
C PRO A 37 -34.82 -12.59 -42.71
N LEU A 38 -35.67 -12.90 -41.74
CA LEU A 38 -35.57 -12.49 -40.34
C LEU A 38 -34.36 -13.13 -39.63
N LEU A 39 -34.06 -14.40 -39.88
CA LEU A 39 -32.94 -15.10 -39.25
C LEU A 39 -31.58 -14.58 -39.76
N SER A 40 -31.49 -14.27 -41.06
CA SER A 40 -30.27 -13.68 -41.63
C SER A 40 -30.02 -12.28 -41.10
N GLU A 41 -31.09 -11.49 -40.90
CA GLU A 41 -30.97 -10.16 -40.31
C GLU A 41 -30.59 -10.21 -38.82
N ILE A 42 -31.12 -11.17 -38.05
CA ILE A 42 -30.71 -11.40 -36.66
C ILE A 42 -29.22 -11.75 -36.58
N ASN A 43 -28.76 -12.71 -37.38
CA ASN A 43 -27.35 -13.12 -37.38
C ASN A 43 -26.42 -11.96 -37.74
N LYS A 44 -26.81 -11.12 -38.70
CA LYS A 44 -26.06 -9.91 -39.08
C LYS A 44 -25.99 -8.90 -37.92
N LYS A 45 -27.10 -8.68 -37.19
CA LYS A 45 -27.10 -7.79 -36.00
C LYS A 45 -26.23 -8.36 -34.89
N LEU A 46 -26.26 -9.67 -34.67
CA LEU A 46 -25.49 -10.36 -33.63
C LEU A 46 -23.99 -10.30 -33.91
N GLU A 47 -23.58 -10.44 -35.17
CA GLU A 47 -22.18 -10.28 -35.60
C GLU A 47 -21.67 -8.85 -35.37
N VAL A 48 -22.49 -7.84 -35.70
CA VAL A 48 -22.14 -6.42 -35.45
C VAL A 48 -22.01 -6.14 -33.95
N ILE A 49 -22.91 -6.68 -33.12
CA ILE A 49 -22.81 -6.55 -31.65
C ILE A 49 -21.54 -7.24 -31.15
N ASN A 50 -21.27 -8.47 -31.59
CA ASN A 50 -20.09 -9.22 -31.15
C ASN A 50 -18.78 -8.51 -31.53
N LYS A 51 -18.70 -7.97 -32.75
CA LYS A 51 -17.55 -7.20 -33.23
C LYS A 51 -17.33 -5.90 -32.44
N ARG A 52 -18.41 -5.23 -32.02
CA ARG A 52 -18.32 -4.03 -31.16
C ARG A 52 -17.85 -4.39 -29.75
N THR A 53 -18.35 -5.48 -29.19
CA THR A 53 -17.94 -5.96 -27.86
C THR A 53 -16.47 -6.39 -27.87
N SER A 54 -16.03 -7.18 -28.86
CA SER A 54 -14.65 -7.64 -28.95
C SER A 54 -13.64 -6.50 -29.10
N LYS A 55 -13.95 -5.49 -29.94
CA LYS A 55 -13.09 -4.32 -30.11
C LYS A 55 -12.96 -3.52 -28.81
N LYS A 56 -14.05 -3.36 -28.07
CA LYS A 56 -14.05 -2.66 -26.78
C LYS A 56 -13.22 -3.42 -25.74
N ASP A 57 -13.32 -4.76 -25.73
CA ASP A 57 -12.53 -5.61 -24.84
C ASP A 57 -11.04 -5.52 -25.16
N GLU A 58 -10.66 -5.49 -26.44
CA GLU A 58 -9.27 -5.31 -26.88
C GLU A 58 -8.69 -3.95 -26.47
N GLU A 59 -9.45 -2.87 -26.66
CA GLU A 59 -9.05 -1.52 -26.24
C GLU A 59 -8.90 -1.41 -24.72
N GLU A 60 -9.85 -1.98 -23.96
CA GLU A 60 -9.78 -2.02 -22.49
C GLU A 60 -8.56 -2.83 -22.03
N LEU A 61 -8.26 -3.95 -22.70
CA LEU A 61 -7.15 -4.82 -22.34
C LEU A 61 -5.80 -4.18 -22.71
N ALA A 62 -5.72 -3.44 -23.81
CA ALA A 62 -4.56 -2.61 -24.16
C ALA A 62 -4.35 -1.48 -23.13
N LEU A 63 -5.43 -0.78 -22.75
CA LEU A 63 -5.39 0.25 -21.72
C LEU A 63 -4.93 -0.33 -20.37
N LYS A 64 -5.43 -1.51 -20.00
CA LYS A 64 -5.03 -2.23 -18.78
C LYS A 64 -3.55 -2.60 -18.79
N ARG A 65 -3.04 -3.09 -19.93
CA ARG A 65 -1.62 -3.42 -20.11
C ARG A 65 -0.74 -2.17 -19.98
N LYS A 66 -1.23 -0.98 -20.33
CA LYS A 66 -0.52 0.31 -20.17
C LYS A 66 -0.63 0.85 -18.74
N LEU A 67 -1.83 0.87 -18.16
CA LEU A 67 -2.14 1.50 -16.87
C LEU A 67 -1.70 0.67 -15.66
N VAL A 68 -1.87 -0.66 -15.67
CA VAL A 68 -1.56 -1.48 -14.48
C VAL A 68 -0.07 -1.42 -14.10
N PRO A 69 0.89 -1.55 -15.03
CA PRO A 69 2.30 -1.43 -14.70
C PRO A 69 2.67 -0.02 -14.24
N ARG A 70 2.01 1.01 -14.80
CA ARG A 70 2.13 2.40 -14.38
C ARG A 70 1.65 2.56 -12.95
N LEU A 71 0.40 2.21 -12.63
CA LEU A 71 -0.14 2.22 -11.28
C LEU A 71 0.70 1.40 -10.28
N ALA A 72 1.26 0.26 -10.69
CA ALA A 72 2.15 -0.55 -9.85
C ALA A 72 3.50 0.14 -9.57
N LYS A 73 4.05 0.85 -10.55
CA LYS A 73 5.23 1.72 -10.38
C LYS A 73 4.94 2.96 -9.55
N ARG A 74 3.66 3.24 -9.28
CA ARG A 74 3.13 4.53 -8.81
C ARG A 74 3.27 5.63 -9.84
N ALA A 75 3.28 5.25 -11.12
CA ALA A 75 3.58 6.18 -12.16
C ALA A 75 2.58 7.32 -12.15
N TYR A 76 3.14 8.51 -12.05
CA TYR A 76 2.43 9.66 -11.51
C TYR A 76 1.51 10.29 -12.57
N HIS A 77 1.81 10.07 -13.85
CA HIS A 77 1.18 10.64 -15.03
C HIS A 77 0.48 9.52 -15.81
N LEU A 78 -0.76 9.23 -15.43
CA LEU A 78 -1.58 8.28 -16.21
C LEU A 78 -2.00 8.87 -17.55
N GLU A 79 -2.26 10.17 -17.58
CA GLU A 79 -2.71 10.93 -18.74
C GLU A 79 -1.64 11.94 -19.18
N GLU A 80 -1.51 12.11 -20.50
CA GLU A 80 -0.57 13.07 -21.07
C GLU A 80 -1.09 14.49 -20.82
N GLY A 81 -0.25 15.34 -20.21
CA GLY A 81 -0.62 16.74 -19.90
C GLY A 81 -1.08 17.01 -18.47
N ASN A 82 -1.11 16.01 -17.59
CA ASN A 82 -1.43 16.23 -16.18
C ASN A 82 -0.45 17.20 -15.50
N THR A 83 -0.99 18.04 -14.61
CA THR A 83 -0.17 18.90 -13.76
C THR A 83 0.47 18.08 -12.63
N TRP A 84 1.47 18.67 -11.96
CA TRP A 84 2.08 18.05 -10.78
C TRP A 84 1.06 17.75 -9.67
N TRP A 85 0.08 18.63 -9.51
CA TRP A 85 -0.95 18.49 -8.48
C TRP A 85 -1.93 17.37 -8.79
N ASP A 86 -2.36 17.23 -10.04
CA ASP A 86 -3.26 16.14 -10.46
C ASP A 86 -2.63 14.77 -10.20
N ASP A 87 -1.35 14.65 -10.58
CA ASP A 87 -0.54 13.47 -10.36
C ASP A 87 -0.36 13.17 -8.86
N TRP A 88 -0.13 14.20 -8.04
CA TRP A 88 0.01 14.07 -6.59
C TRP A 88 -1.30 13.63 -5.93
N VAL A 89 -2.43 14.26 -6.28
CA VAL A 89 -3.76 13.88 -5.75
C VAL A 89 -4.10 12.45 -6.15
N GLN A 90 -3.83 12.08 -7.40
CA GLN A 90 -4.01 10.71 -7.88
C GLN A 90 -3.12 9.72 -7.13
N TYR A 91 -1.87 10.11 -6.84
CA TYR A 91 -0.96 9.31 -6.03
C TYR A 91 -1.55 9.08 -4.63
N GLN A 92 -1.95 10.14 -3.92
CA GLN A 92 -2.55 10.02 -2.57
C GLN A 92 -3.82 9.16 -2.58
N LYS A 93 -4.72 9.35 -3.55
CA LYS A 93 -5.93 8.53 -3.70
C LYS A 93 -5.62 7.05 -3.90
N ASN A 94 -4.49 6.70 -4.49
CA ASN A 94 -4.12 5.31 -4.76
C ASN A 94 -3.29 4.67 -3.65
N THR A 95 -2.49 5.44 -2.92
CA THR A 95 -1.53 4.91 -1.94
C THR A 95 -1.99 5.01 -0.50
N HIS A 96 -2.69 6.09 -0.14
CA HIS A 96 -3.08 6.37 1.24
C HIS A 96 -3.92 5.23 1.84
N PRO A 97 -3.63 4.74 3.06
CA PRO A 97 -4.33 3.61 3.66
C PRO A 97 -5.84 3.78 3.72
N LEU A 98 -6.32 4.95 4.18
CA LEU A 98 -7.74 5.31 4.19
C LEU A 98 -8.30 5.71 2.81
N PHE A 99 -7.75 6.74 2.16
CA PHE A 99 -8.34 7.24 0.91
C PHE A 99 -8.27 6.20 -0.21
N GLY A 100 -7.24 5.35 -0.20
CA GLY A 100 -7.10 4.22 -1.10
C GLY A 100 -8.18 3.16 -0.95
N LEU A 101 -8.94 3.09 0.15
CA LEU A 101 -10.06 2.15 0.24
C LEU A 101 -11.25 2.59 -0.60
N CYS A 102 -11.52 3.90 -0.64
CA CYS A 102 -12.73 4.45 -1.27
C CYS A 102 -12.46 5.07 -2.66
N LEU A 103 -11.27 5.64 -2.86
CA LEU A 103 -10.96 6.50 -4.01
C LEU A 103 -9.91 5.90 -4.96
N TYR A 104 -9.57 4.61 -4.80
CA TYR A 104 -8.58 3.98 -5.66
C TYR A 104 -9.08 3.84 -7.10
N HIS A 105 -8.13 3.92 -8.03
CA HIS A 105 -8.42 3.67 -9.43
C HIS A 105 -8.84 2.21 -9.65
N ARG A 106 -9.94 1.94 -10.37
CA ARG A 106 -10.49 0.59 -10.59
C ARG A 106 -9.47 -0.42 -11.15
N MET A 107 -8.53 0.05 -11.96
CA MET A 107 -7.46 -0.76 -12.56
C MET A 107 -6.24 -0.95 -11.66
N HIS A 108 -6.30 -0.50 -10.41
CA HIS A 108 -5.16 -0.57 -9.51
C HIS A 108 -4.77 -2.04 -9.21
N PRO A 109 -3.45 -2.36 -9.21
CA PRO A 109 -2.94 -3.70 -8.96
C PRO A 109 -3.30 -4.28 -7.58
N ILE A 110 -3.40 -3.41 -6.57
CA ILE A 110 -3.85 -3.76 -5.21
C ILE A 110 -5.37 -3.59 -5.13
N ARG A 111 -6.05 -4.69 -4.82
CA ARG A 111 -7.53 -4.77 -4.71
C ARG A 111 -8.01 -4.38 -3.32
N PHE A 112 -9.31 -4.15 -3.19
CA PHE A 112 -9.95 -3.78 -1.92
C PHE A 112 -9.58 -4.69 -0.73
N PRO A 113 -9.62 -6.04 -0.82
CA PRO A 113 -9.28 -6.88 0.34
C PRO A 113 -7.82 -6.70 0.80
N GLN A 114 -6.90 -6.50 -0.14
CA GLN A 114 -5.49 -6.25 0.19
C GLN A 114 -5.32 -4.90 0.89
N ARG A 115 -6.07 -3.88 0.47
CA ARG A 115 -6.06 -2.56 1.11
C ARG A 115 -6.61 -2.60 2.54
N VAL A 116 -7.63 -3.42 2.78
CA VAL A 116 -8.14 -3.67 4.14
C VAL A 116 -7.05 -4.31 5.01
N ILE A 117 -6.29 -5.27 4.48
CA ILE A 117 -5.14 -5.86 5.19
C ILE A 117 -4.08 -4.81 5.52
N ILE A 118 -3.77 -3.90 4.58
CA ILE A 118 -2.84 -2.78 4.83
C ILE A 118 -3.34 -1.90 5.98
N LEU A 119 -4.63 -1.53 5.97
CA LEU A 119 -5.21 -0.71 7.04
C LEU A 119 -5.18 -1.41 8.40
N ILE A 120 -5.52 -2.70 8.45
CA ILE A 120 -5.45 -3.49 9.70
C ILE A 120 -4.01 -3.52 10.21
N GLY A 121 -3.04 -3.72 9.31
CA GLY A 121 -1.61 -3.68 9.64
C GLY A 121 -1.17 -2.34 10.20
N SER A 122 -1.57 -1.24 9.57
CA SER A 122 -1.34 0.14 10.02
C SER A 122 -1.86 0.35 11.44
N ILE A 123 -3.15 0.06 11.67
CA ILE A 123 -3.80 0.16 12.99
C ILE A 123 -3.05 -0.65 14.06
N ALA A 124 -2.72 -1.91 13.76
CA ALA A 124 -2.00 -2.79 14.69
C ALA A 124 -0.58 -2.30 14.98
N PHE A 125 0.13 -1.81 13.95
CA PHE A 125 1.48 -1.29 14.09
C PHE A 125 1.51 -0.01 14.92
N GLY A 126 0.66 0.99 14.62
CA GLY A 126 0.54 2.19 15.45
C GLY A 126 0.19 1.89 16.89
N PHE A 127 -0.66 0.89 17.10
CA PHE A 127 -1.01 0.44 18.44
C PHE A 127 0.17 -0.21 19.18
N ALA A 128 0.98 -1.02 18.48
CA ALA A 128 2.23 -1.56 19.02
C ALA A 128 3.24 -0.45 19.38
N VAL A 129 3.43 0.52 18.48
CA VAL A 129 4.33 1.67 18.71
C VAL A 129 3.88 2.48 19.92
N THR A 130 2.58 2.79 20.01
CA THR A 130 2.02 3.53 21.14
C THR A 130 2.26 2.77 22.45
N ASN A 131 2.02 1.45 22.47
CA ASN A 131 2.22 0.65 23.68
C ASN A 131 3.71 0.62 24.09
N CYS A 132 4.62 0.50 23.12
CA CYS A 132 6.06 0.54 23.36
C CYS A 132 6.49 1.86 24.02
N VAL A 133 6.01 2.99 23.51
CA VAL A 133 6.28 4.33 24.06
C VAL A 133 5.73 4.48 25.49
N TYR A 134 4.48 4.07 25.72
CA TYR A 134 3.81 4.26 27.01
C TYR A 134 4.24 3.27 28.10
N MET A 135 4.79 2.12 27.75
CA MET A 135 5.38 1.20 28.74
C MET A 135 6.75 1.63 29.24
N GLY A 136 7.29 2.75 28.73
CA GLY A 136 8.49 3.35 29.31
C GLY A 136 9.79 2.68 28.88
N PHE A 137 9.83 2.03 27.71
CA PHE A 137 11.13 1.69 27.07
C PHE A 137 11.97 2.94 26.76
N LEU A 138 11.39 4.13 26.91
CA LEU A 138 12.03 5.43 26.75
C LEU A 138 12.30 6.00 28.14
N GLY A 139 13.57 6.17 28.50
CA GLY A 139 14.00 6.60 29.83
C GLY A 139 14.42 5.48 30.77
N ASP A 140 14.40 4.21 30.32
CA ASP A 140 15.15 3.13 30.99
C ASP A 140 16.65 3.36 30.76
N GLU A 141 17.47 3.15 31.80
CA GLU A 141 18.93 3.23 31.71
C GLU A 141 19.50 2.28 30.63
N ASN A 142 18.74 1.23 30.30
CA ASN A 142 19.10 0.25 29.28
C ASN A 142 18.72 0.66 27.85
N ALA A 143 18.03 1.77 27.65
CA ALA A 143 17.65 2.22 26.31
C ALA A 143 18.88 2.75 25.54
N PRO A 144 18.98 2.52 24.21
CA PRO A 144 20.09 3.04 23.42
C PRO A 144 20.20 4.57 23.55
N GLU A 145 21.42 5.09 23.72
CA GLU A 145 21.69 6.52 23.92
C GLU A 145 21.04 7.42 22.86
N ALA A 146 21.05 6.99 21.60
CA ALA A 146 20.40 7.72 20.51
C ALA A 146 18.89 7.89 20.71
N VAL A 147 18.22 6.87 21.26
CA VAL A 147 16.79 6.91 21.55
C VAL A 147 16.51 7.84 22.71
N ASN A 148 17.31 7.77 23.78
CA ASN A 148 17.18 8.68 24.93
C ASN A 148 17.44 10.14 24.53
N THR A 149 18.41 10.40 23.64
CA THR A 149 18.68 11.76 23.13
C THR A 149 17.47 12.35 22.39
N ILE A 150 16.82 11.56 21.53
CA ILE A 150 15.62 12.00 20.80
C ILE A 150 14.44 12.17 21.77
N TYR A 151 14.32 11.28 22.76
CA TYR A 151 13.31 11.37 23.78
C TYR A 151 13.47 12.66 24.61
N ASP A 152 14.68 12.99 25.06
CA ASP A 152 14.99 14.22 25.79
C ASP A 152 14.74 15.47 24.95
N ALA A 153 15.02 15.42 23.65
CA ALA A 153 14.66 16.50 22.73
C ALA A 153 13.15 16.71 22.65
N ALA A 154 12.34 15.63 22.66
CA ALA A 154 10.89 15.73 22.77
C ALA A 154 10.44 16.30 24.12
N GLY A 155 11.18 16.03 25.20
CA GLY A 155 10.94 16.63 26.52
C GLY A 155 11.11 18.15 26.51
N LYS A 156 12.23 18.62 25.96
CA LYS A 156 12.48 20.06 25.77
C LYS A 156 11.41 20.74 24.92
N ALA A 157 10.93 20.06 23.87
CA ALA A 157 9.83 20.56 23.04
C ALA A 157 8.52 20.65 23.83
N ALA A 158 8.22 19.67 24.68
CA ALA A 158 7.06 19.68 25.57
C ALA A 158 7.13 20.84 26.57
N ASP A 159 8.30 21.08 27.18
CA ASP A 159 8.52 22.19 28.14
C ASP A 159 8.36 23.56 27.48
N PHE A 160 8.88 23.71 26.26
CA PHE A 160 8.70 24.93 25.46
C PHE A 160 7.21 25.17 25.17
N GLN A 161 6.48 24.11 24.81
CA GLN A 161 5.05 24.21 24.55
C GLN A 161 4.23 24.54 25.81
N LYS A 162 4.60 23.97 26.96
CA LYS A 162 4.01 24.31 28.27
C LYS A 162 4.18 25.79 28.59
N THR A 163 5.34 26.35 28.26
CA THR A 163 5.64 27.77 28.49
C THR A 163 4.75 28.70 27.65
N ILE A 164 4.45 28.33 26.40
CA ILE A 164 3.66 29.17 25.48
C ILE A 164 2.15 28.98 25.65
N THR A 165 1.71 27.72 25.80
CA THR A 165 0.27 27.37 25.72
C THR A 165 -0.35 27.12 27.08
N HIS A 166 0.45 27.06 28.16
CA HIS A 166 0.04 26.65 29.49
C HIS A 166 -0.61 25.25 29.58
N LEU A 167 -0.52 24.45 28.50
CA LEU A 167 -0.99 23.07 28.46
C LEU A 167 0.15 22.12 28.83
N GLU A 168 -0.09 21.28 29.84
CA GLU A 168 0.85 20.25 30.26
C GLU A 168 0.74 19.03 29.34
N ILE A 169 1.64 18.97 28.35
CA ILE A 169 1.75 17.84 27.44
C ILE A 169 2.87 16.92 27.92
N LYS A 170 2.57 15.63 28.06
CA LYS A 170 3.58 14.64 28.44
C LYS A 170 4.64 14.49 27.35
N GLN A 171 5.91 14.41 27.72
CA GLN A 171 7.03 14.14 26.81
C GLN A 171 6.79 12.92 25.91
N SER A 172 6.23 11.84 26.47
CA SER A 172 5.86 10.63 25.71
C SER A 172 4.85 10.90 24.60
N MET A 173 3.92 11.83 24.82
CA MET A 173 2.93 12.24 23.81
C MET A 173 3.60 12.98 22.65
N VAL A 174 4.52 13.90 22.93
CA VAL A 174 5.27 14.62 21.88
C VAL A 174 6.12 13.66 21.06
N PHE A 175 6.85 12.75 21.73
CA PHE A 175 7.64 11.72 21.05
C PHE A 175 6.76 10.82 20.18
N LEU A 176 5.60 10.40 20.70
CA LEU A 176 4.66 9.55 19.97
C LEU A 176 4.11 10.24 18.72
N ILE A 177 3.65 11.48 18.86
CA ILE A 177 3.08 12.29 17.76
C ILE A 177 4.12 12.58 16.67
N THR A 178 5.41 12.65 17.03
CA THR A 178 6.47 12.99 16.07
C THR A 178 7.14 11.73 15.50
N VAL A 179 7.95 11.07 16.32
CA VAL A 179 8.74 9.91 15.92
C VAL A 179 7.83 8.71 15.68
N GLY A 180 6.85 8.48 16.57
CA GLY A 180 5.89 7.39 16.44
C GLY A 180 5.11 7.49 15.12
N SER A 181 4.49 8.64 14.87
CA SER A 181 3.74 8.88 13.64
C SER A 181 4.62 8.84 12.38
N PHE A 182 5.88 9.28 12.44
CA PHE A 182 6.83 9.13 11.33
C PHE A 182 7.12 7.66 11.01
N VAL A 183 7.47 6.87 12.03
CA VAL A 183 7.79 5.43 11.88
C VAL A 183 6.55 4.65 11.42
N HIS A 184 5.38 4.97 11.95
CA HIS A 184 4.09 4.42 11.51
C HIS A 184 3.83 4.69 10.03
N SER A 185 3.95 5.95 9.63
CA SER A 185 3.82 6.35 8.22
C SER A 185 4.83 5.63 7.32
N ALA A 186 6.08 5.46 7.77
CA ALA A 186 7.10 4.71 7.05
C ALA A 186 6.74 3.22 6.90
N PHE A 187 6.17 2.60 7.94
CA PHE A 187 5.67 1.23 7.90
C PHE A 187 4.54 1.07 6.87
N ASP A 188 3.57 1.99 6.86
CA ASP A 188 2.47 1.96 5.88
C ASP A 188 2.98 2.02 4.44
N MET A 189 3.97 2.89 4.21
CA MET A 189 4.65 2.95 2.92
C MET A 189 5.34 1.64 2.59
N LEU A 190 6.11 1.06 3.51
CA LEU A 190 6.83 -0.19 3.31
C LEU A 190 5.88 -1.34 2.94
N ILE A 191 4.80 -1.52 3.69
CA ILE A 191 3.79 -2.56 3.40
C ILE A 191 3.19 -2.33 2.02
N TRP A 192 2.86 -1.09 1.69
CA TRP A 192 2.37 -0.78 0.35
C TRP A 192 3.41 -1.12 -0.73
N TYR A 193 4.70 -0.76 -0.54
CA TYR A 193 5.81 -1.12 -1.44
C TYR A 193 5.90 -2.63 -1.67
N LEU A 194 5.77 -3.41 -0.61
CA LEU A 194 5.81 -4.87 -0.68
C LEU A 194 4.60 -5.44 -1.44
N MET A 195 3.39 -4.93 -1.19
CA MET A 195 2.17 -5.38 -1.87
C MET A 195 2.09 -4.96 -3.35
N ALA A 196 2.60 -3.78 -3.68
CA ALA A 196 2.60 -3.24 -5.04
C ALA A 196 3.82 -3.66 -5.86
N CYS A 197 4.79 -4.35 -5.26
CA CYS A 197 6.15 -4.55 -5.77
C CYS A 197 6.20 -4.74 -7.30
N PHE A 198 6.74 -3.72 -7.98
CA PHE A 198 6.79 -3.66 -9.43
C PHE A 198 7.68 -4.74 -10.06
N CYS A 199 8.73 -5.17 -9.34
CA CYS A 199 9.68 -6.19 -9.81
C CYS A 199 9.01 -7.48 -10.27
N PHE A 200 7.83 -7.78 -9.73
CA PHE A 200 7.13 -9.04 -9.93
C PHE A 200 5.78 -8.89 -10.63
N ARG A 201 5.45 -7.70 -11.13
CA ARG A 201 4.22 -7.43 -11.88
C ARG A 201 4.51 -7.40 -13.39
N PRO A 202 3.48 -7.64 -14.24
CA PRO A 202 3.63 -7.52 -15.69
C PRO A 202 4.21 -6.15 -16.07
N GLY A 203 5.28 -6.13 -16.87
CA GLY A 203 6.03 -4.92 -17.23
C GLY A 203 7.28 -4.64 -16.38
N GLY A 204 7.50 -5.41 -15.31
CA GLY A 204 8.72 -5.45 -14.50
C GLY A 204 9.98 -5.83 -15.27
N GLY A 205 11.16 -5.51 -14.71
CA GLY A 205 12.45 -5.87 -15.30
C GLY A 205 12.74 -7.38 -15.26
N PHE A 206 12.07 -8.13 -14.38
CA PHE A 206 12.20 -9.57 -14.28
C PHE A 206 11.12 -10.28 -15.09
N ARG A 207 11.48 -11.42 -15.70
CA ARG A 207 10.53 -12.30 -16.40
C ARG A 207 9.37 -12.64 -15.44
N VAL A 208 8.14 -12.47 -15.93
CA VAL A 208 6.90 -12.60 -15.15
C VAL A 208 6.74 -14.04 -14.68
N ASN A 209 7.35 -14.38 -13.54
CA ASN A 209 7.10 -15.63 -12.86
C ASN A 209 5.98 -15.41 -11.84
N LYS A 210 4.88 -16.17 -11.99
CA LYS A 210 3.71 -16.10 -11.09
C LYS A 210 4.11 -16.25 -9.62
N TYR A 211 5.13 -17.07 -9.33
CA TYR A 211 5.61 -17.29 -7.95
C TYR A 211 6.16 -16.02 -7.29
N CYS A 212 6.86 -15.17 -8.03
CA CYS A 212 7.45 -13.97 -7.46
C CYS A 212 6.40 -12.88 -7.20
N GLN A 213 5.31 -12.84 -7.97
CA GLN A 213 4.21 -11.89 -7.72
C GLN A 213 3.55 -12.14 -6.37
N THR A 214 3.40 -13.41 -5.99
CA THR A 214 2.78 -13.80 -4.72
C THR A 214 3.72 -13.57 -3.54
N PHE A 215 5.04 -13.61 -3.75
CA PHE A 215 6.05 -13.43 -2.71
C PHE A 215 5.93 -12.10 -1.96
N GLY A 216 5.83 -10.97 -2.69
CA GLY A 216 5.68 -9.65 -2.06
C GLY A 216 4.41 -9.52 -1.21
N ILE A 217 3.32 -10.14 -1.67
CA ILE A 217 2.06 -10.19 -0.91
C ILE A 217 2.25 -11.03 0.37
N TYR A 218 2.89 -12.19 0.29
CA TYR A 218 3.14 -13.02 1.46
C TYR A 218 4.04 -12.35 2.50
N ILE A 219 5.10 -11.66 2.08
CA ILE A 219 5.94 -10.89 3.01
C ILE A 219 5.12 -9.78 3.67
N ALA A 220 4.33 -9.03 2.90
CA ALA A 220 3.49 -7.97 3.46
C ALA A 220 2.50 -8.52 4.49
N VAL A 221 1.82 -9.63 4.18
CA VAL A 221 0.90 -10.30 5.12
C VAL A 221 1.63 -10.80 6.36
N LEU A 222 2.82 -11.39 6.20
CA LEU A 222 3.63 -11.84 7.34
C LEU A 222 4.02 -10.66 8.24
N ALA A 223 4.43 -9.53 7.67
CA ALA A 223 4.74 -8.32 8.42
C ALA A 223 3.52 -7.81 9.20
N VAL A 224 2.33 -7.80 8.60
CA VAL A 224 1.08 -7.43 9.28
C VAL A 224 0.76 -8.38 10.44
N ILE A 225 0.89 -9.70 10.22
CA ILE A 225 0.67 -10.70 11.28
C ILE A 225 1.66 -10.46 12.44
N LEU A 226 2.93 -10.22 12.12
CA LEU A 226 3.95 -9.92 13.12
C LEU A 226 3.59 -8.66 13.93
N SER A 227 3.13 -7.59 13.27
CA SER A 227 2.66 -6.38 13.95
C SER A 227 1.50 -6.66 14.91
N ILE A 228 0.54 -7.50 14.53
CA ILE A 228 -0.58 -7.92 15.41
C ILE A 228 -0.07 -8.71 16.60
N VAL A 229 0.86 -9.65 16.39
CA VAL A 229 1.46 -10.45 17.47
C VAL A 229 2.20 -9.55 18.46
N VAL A 230 3.03 -8.63 17.96
CA VAL A 230 3.77 -7.65 18.79
C VAL A 230 2.81 -6.73 19.55
N ALA A 231 1.77 -6.22 18.89
CA ALA A 231 0.73 -5.43 19.52
C ALA A 231 0.04 -6.19 20.66
N THR A 232 -0.35 -7.43 20.41
CA THR A 232 -1.03 -8.29 21.40
C THR A 232 -0.11 -8.60 22.58
N PHE A 233 1.15 -8.93 22.31
CA PHE A 233 2.17 -9.14 23.33
C PHE A 233 2.28 -7.91 24.25
N PHE A 234 2.37 -6.72 23.67
CA PHE A 234 2.47 -5.50 24.45
C PHE A 234 1.20 -5.19 25.27
N VAL A 235 0.01 -5.49 24.76
CA VAL A 235 -1.23 -5.40 25.56
C VAL A 235 -1.15 -6.33 26.77
N VAL A 236 -0.71 -7.58 26.59
CA VAL A 236 -0.60 -8.54 27.68
C VAL A 236 0.40 -8.07 28.73
N VAL A 237 1.57 -7.56 28.31
CA VAL A 237 2.57 -7.00 29.22
C VAL A 237 2.00 -5.80 29.98
N ARG A 238 1.31 -4.91 29.28
CA ARG A 238 0.65 -3.75 29.89
C ARG A 238 -0.38 -4.16 30.92
N LEU A 239 -1.29 -5.07 30.57
CA LEU A 239 -2.31 -5.59 31.48
C LEU A 239 -1.70 -6.20 32.74
N LYS A 240 -0.61 -6.96 32.59
CA LYS A 240 0.11 -7.54 33.74
C LYS A 240 0.71 -6.45 34.63
N ASN A 241 1.33 -5.43 34.05
CA ASN A 241 1.92 -4.33 34.81
C ASN A 241 0.87 -3.48 35.51
N ASP A 242 -0.31 -3.28 34.89
CA ASP A 242 -1.43 -2.55 35.49
C ASP A 242 -2.03 -3.32 36.67
N VAL A 243 -2.13 -4.66 36.59
CA VAL A 243 -2.57 -5.51 37.72
C VAL A 243 -1.57 -5.44 38.87
N ASN A 244 -0.28 -5.59 38.61
CA ASN A 244 0.75 -5.52 39.65
C ASN A 244 0.74 -4.14 40.34
N ARG A 245 0.59 -3.04 39.58
CA ARG A 245 0.50 -1.69 40.14
C ARG A 245 -0.71 -1.49 41.03
N GLN A 246 -1.84 -2.11 40.68
CA GLN A 246 -3.04 -2.05 41.49
C GLN A 246 -2.83 -2.77 42.83
N GLU A 247 -2.22 -3.96 42.80
CA GLU A 247 -1.86 -4.70 44.02
C GLU A 247 -0.91 -3.90 44.92
N ASP A 248 0.12 -3.26 44.35
CA ASP A 248 1.05 -2.40 45.10
C ASP A 248 0.34 -1.18 45.71
N TYR A 249 -0.58 -0.56 44.97
CA TYR A 249 -1.35 0.59 45.45
C TYR A 249 -2.27 0.20 46.61
N ASP A 250 -3.01 -0.90 46.46
CA ASP A 250 -3.93 -1.41 47.47
C ASP A 250 -3.16 -1.83 48.74
N ALA A 251 -1.98 -2.44 48.59
CA ALA A 251 -1.08 -2.75 49.69
C ALA A 251 -0.59 -1.47 50.41
N SER A 252 -0.16 -0.45 49.66
CA SER A 252 0.29 0.82 50.25
C SER A 252 -0.84 1.60 50.95
N MET A 253 -2.06 1.51 50.43
CA MET A 253 -3.22 2.15 51.03
C MET A 253 -3.63 1.44 52.32
N ALA A 254 -3.57 0.11 52.34
CA ALA A 254 -3.79 -0.68 53.54
C ALA A 254 -2.73 -0.37 54.62
N GLU A 255 -1.47 -0.20 54.23
CA GLU A 255 -0.38 0.21 55.13
C GLU A 255 -0.64 1.61 55.72
N LYS A 256 -0.98 2.61 54.88
CA LYS A 256 -1.33 3.96 55.37
C LYS A 256 -2.56 3.97 56.29
N LEU A 257 -3.58 3.18 55.97
CA LEU A 257 -4.78 3.08 56.82
C LEU A 257 -4.45 2.43 58.18
N ALA A 258 -3.54 1.46 58.19
CA ALA A 258 -3.05 0.85 59.42
C ALA A 258 -2.20 1.85 60.23
N GLU A 259 -1.35 2.65 59.59
CA GLU A 259 -0.61 3.73 60.25
C GLU A 259 -1.55 4.77 60.87
N ASP A 260 -2.58 5.22 60.15
CA ASP A 260 -3.56 6.20 60.67
C ASP A 260 -4.36 5.65 61.86
N LEU A 261 -4.74 4.37 61.83
CA LEU A 261 -5.44 3.70 62.94
C LEU A 261 -4.54 3.54 64.17
N VAL A 262 -3.25 3.23 63.97
CA VAL A 262 -2.27 3.10 65.06
C VAL A 262 -1.85 4.46 65.61
N ALA A 263 -1.80 5.49 64.76
CA ALA A 263 -1.43 6.86 65.15
C ALA A 263 -2.50 7.57 66.00
N GLY A 264 -3.73 7.04 66.08
CA GLY A 264 -4.64 7.28 67.19
C GLY A 264 -4.82 8.75 67.59
N ARG A 265 -4.91 9.67 66.63
CA ARG A 265 -5.16 11.09 66.89
C ARG A 265 -6.26 11.60 65.96
N GLY A 266 -7.49 11.27 66.33
CA GLY A 266 -8.68 11.87 65.74
C GLY A 266 -8.73 13.37 66.04
N GLU A 267 -8.37 14.17 65.05
CA GLU A 267 -8.95 15.50 64.89
C GLU A 267 -10.06 15.37 63.84
N ILE A 268 -11.28 15.17 64.33
CA ILE A 268 -12.50 15.24 63.54
C ILE A 268 -12.71 16.73 63.23
N ASN A 269 -12.16 17.21 62.12
CA ASN A 269 -12.55 18.50 61.57
C ASN A 269 -13.93 18.34 60.94
N ASN A 270 -14.92 19.00 61.55
CA ASN A 270 -16.35 18.99 61.21
C ASN A 270 -16.71 19.63 59.85
N ASP A 271 -15.73 19.91 59.00
CA ASP A 271 -15.98 20.51 57.69
C ASP A 271 -16.23 19.38 56.69
N GLY A 272 -17.48 18.93 56.64
CA GLY A 272 -17.98 17.76 55.91
C GLY A 272 -17.89 17.81 54.39
N THR A 273 -16.75 18.25 53.85
CA THR A 273 -16.48 18.33 52.42
C THR A 273 -15.17 17.62 52.09
N THR A 274 -15.08 16.33 52.43
CA THR A 274 -14.11 15.42 51.81
C THR A 274 -14.65 15.06 50.42
N THR A 275 -14.58 16.00 49.48
CA THR A 275 -14.67 15.69 48.04
C THR A 275 -13.39 14.98 47.64
N THR A 276 -13.30 13.70 48.01
CA THR A 276 -12.43 12.72 47.38
C THR A 276 -12.99 12.48 45.98
N THR A 277 -12.84 13.48 45.10
CA THR A 277 -13.12 13.34 43.68
C THR A 277 -12.07 12.39 43.12
N THR A 278 -12.40 11.10 43.17
CA THR A 278 -11.73 9.98 42.50
C THR A 278 -11.71 10.24 41.00
N SER A 279 -10.78 11.07 40.55
CA SER A 279 -10.46 11.28 39.13
C SER A 279 -9.58 10.15 38.56
N THR A 280 -9.47 9.01 39.27
CA THR A 280 -8.66 7.84 38.90
C THR A 280 -9.11 7.19 37.59
N GLY A 281 -10.36 7.38 37.16
CA GLY A 281 -10.87 6.81 35.91
C GLY A 281 -10.36 7.47 34.62
N SER A 282 -9.92 8.75 34.64
CA SER A 282 -9.56 9.46 33.41
C SER A 282 -8.15 9.11 32.90
N TYR A 283 -7.23 8.73 33.80
CA TYR A 283 -5.85 8.39 33.44
C TYR A 283 -5.72 7.05 32.72
N GLN A 284 -6.63 6.11 32.96
CA GLN A 284 -6.61 4.77 32.35
C GLN A 284 -6.81 4.82 30.82
N PHE A 285 -7.50 5.85 30.31
CA PHE A 285 -7.73 6.02 28.86
C PHE A 285 -6.75 6.98 28.18
N SER A 286 -5.81 7.59 28.92
CA SER A 286 -4.83 8.53 28.35
C SER A 286 -3.98 7.88 27.25
N PHE A 287 -3.70 6.59 27.38
CA PHE A 287 -3.03 5.80 26.35
C PHE A 287 -3.87 5.66 25.06
N LEU A 288 -5.16 5.35 25.20
CA LEU A 288 -6.05 5.16 24.04
C LEU A 288 -6.26 6.48 23.29
N ILE A 289 -6.36 7.59 24.04
CA ILE A 289 -6.41 8.93 23.46
C ILE A 289 -5.09 9.24 22.74
N GLY A 290 -3.94 8.93 23.37
CA GLY A 290 -2.62 9.06 22.75
C GLY A 290 -2.51 8.29 21.44
N TYR A 291 -2.96 7.03 21.44
CA TYR A 291 -3.04 6.19 20.23
C TYR A 291 -3.94 6.78 19.15
N ALA A 292 -5.15 7.24 19.51
CA ALA A 292 -6.07 7.81 18.53
C ALA A 292 -5.49 9.07 17.87
N ILE A 293 -4.84 9.93 18.66
CA ILE A 293 -4.16 11.13 18.15
C ILE A 293 -2.96 10.74 17.28
N GLU A 294 -2.15 9.79 17.72
CA GLU A 294 -1.01 9.25 16.95
C GLU A 294 -1.46 8.71 15.60
N LEU A 295 -2.52 7.90 15.58
CA LEU A 295 -3.07 7.30 14.36
C LEU A 295 -3.55 8.39 13.39
N VAL A 296 -4.26 9.41 13.89
CA VAL A 296 -4.73 10.54 13.08
C VAL A 296 -3.54 11.34 12.53
N VAL A 297 -2.55 11.66 13.37
CA VAL A 297 -1.37 12.42 12.93
C VAL A 297 -0.50 11.62 11.96
N ALA A 298 -0.35 10.31 12.20
CA ALA A 298 0.35 9.38 11.31
C ALA A 298 -0.32 9.34 9.94
N LEU A 299 -1.63 9.09 9.88
CA LEU A 299 -2.36 8.94 8.63
C LEU A 299 -2.59 10.26 7.88
N PHE A 300 -2.89 11.36 8.57
CA PHE A 300 -3.31 12.59 7.91
C PHE A 300 -2.22 13.67 7.80
N ILE A 301 -1.10 13.54 8.51
CA ILE A 301 0.00 14.52 8.45
C ILE A 301 1.28 13.83 7.97
N PHE A 302 1.79 12.87 8.75
CA PHE A 302 3.06 12.24 8.43
C PHE A 302 3.00 11.38 7.19
N TYR A 303 1.88 10.70 6.91
CA TYR A 303 1.70 9.98 5.66
C TYR A 303 1.80 10.92 4.47
N PHE A 304 1.10 12.06 4.47
CA PHE A 304 1.20 13.04 3.39
C PHE A 304 2.62 13.55 3.21
N PHE A 305 3.33 13.81 4.30
CA PHE A 305 4.71 14.27 4.24
C PHE A 305 5.64 13.20 3.64
N THR A 306 5.66 11.98 4.21
CA THR A 306 6.52 10.89 3.69
C THR A 306 6.15 10.53 2.26
N SER A 307 4.86 10.45 1.95
CA SER A 307 4.30 10.22 0.61
C SER A 307 4.82 11.26 -0.37
N THR A 308 4.80 12.54 0.01
CA THR A 308 5.29 13.63 -0.83
C THR A 308 6.81 13.60 -1.02
N VAL A 309 7.57 13.19 0.00
CA VAL A 309 9.02 12.97 -0.11
C VAL A 309 9.33 11.86 -1.12
N PHE A 310 8.60 10.74 -1.08
CA PHE A 310 8.75 9.66 -2.07
C PHE A 310 8.27 10.07 -3.47
N PHE A 311 7.14 10.77 -3.55
CA PHE A 311 6.56 11.27 -4.80
C PHE A 311 7.47 12.28 -5.49
N SER A 312 8.04 13.23 -4.75
CA SER A 312 8.96 14.24 -5.29
C SER A 312 10.28 13.63 -5.73
N GLY A 313 10.68 12.52 -5.12
CA GLY A 313 11.92 11.82 -5.43
C GLY A 313 13.18 12.52 -4.91
N ILE A 314 13.02 13.41 -3.93
CA ILE A 314 14.11 14.22 -3.37
C ILE A 314 15.24 13.36 -2.79
N LEU A 315 14.91 12.20 -2.23
CA LEU A 315 15.89 11.25 -1.68
C LEU A 315 16.71 10.52 -2.75
N GLY A 316 16.19 10.40 -3.97
CA GLY A 316 16.88 9.71 -5.07
C GLY A 316 17.66 10.64 -5.99
N CYS A 317 17.67 11.97 -5.72
CA CYS A 317 18.15 13.01 -6.62
C CYS A 317 17.63 12.83 -8.06
N GLY A 318 16.40 12.29 -8.20
CA GLY A 318 15.79 11.98 -9.50
C GLY A 318 16.53 10.93 -10.35
N ARG A 319 17.46 10.14 -9.80
CA ARG A 319 18.27 9.14 -10.53
C ARG A 319 17.98 7.69 -10.16
N LEU A 320 17.59 7.43 -8.91
CA LEU A 320 17.34 6.07 -8.44
C LEU A 320 15.92 5.60 -8.80
N PRO A 321 15.74 4.40 -9.35
CA PRO A 321 14.43 3.91 -9.80
C PRO A 321 13.39 3.72 -8.69
N ILE A 322 13.84 3.54 -7.44
CA ILE A 322 12.96 3.30 -6.28
C ILE A 322 12.65 4.62 -5.53
N LEU A 323 13.57 5.58 -5.58
CA LEU A 323 13.54 6.83 -4.80
C LEU A 323 13.43 8.09 -5.66
N GLY A 324 13.37 7.96 -6.98
CA GLY A 324 13.47 9.08 -7.93
C GLY A 324 12.14 9.80 -8.21
N GLY A 325 11.02 9.29 -7.69
CA GLY A 325 9.71 9.95 -7.77
C GLY A 325 9.27 10.31 -9.19
N ARG A 326 8.41 11.34 -9.29
CA ARG A 326 7.88 11.87 -10.56
C ARG A 326 8.95 12.37 -11.52
N PRO A 327 10.00 13.12 -11.10
CA PRO A 327 11.02 13.61 -12.03
C PRO A 327 11.76 12.50 -12.76
N TYR A 328 12.13 11.41 -12.05
CA TYR A 328 12.81 10.27 -12.66
C TYR A 328 11.96 9.61 -13.75
N GLU A 329 10.65 9.48 -13.51
CA GLU A 329 9.74 8.85 -14.44
C GLU A 329 9.50 9.69 -15.71
N LEU A 330 9.27 11.00 -15.54
CA LEU A 330 9.12 11.92 -16.67
C LEU A 330 10.37 11.94 -17.54
N TRP A 331 11.55 12.00 -16.92
CA TRP A 331 12.83 11.94 -17.64
C TRP A 331 12.99 10.63 -18.42
N ARG A 332 12.63 9.49 -17.81
CA ARG A 332 12.69 8.18 -18.47
C ARG A 332 11.70 8.07 -19.64
N GLU A 333 10.50 8.64 -19.50
CA GLU A 333 9.51 8.66 -20.58
C GLU A 333 9.98 9.56 -21.74
N GLN A 334 10.56 10.73 -21.45
CA GLN A 334 11.16 11.59 -22.46
C GLN A 334 12.27 10.90 -23.24
N ILE A 335 13.18 10.18 -22.56
CA ILE A 335 14.24 9.40 -23.23
C ILE A 335 13.64 8.30 -24.10
N ARG A 336 12.63 7.59 -23.62
CA ARG A 336 11.98 6.53 -24.40
C ARG A 336 11.30 7.10 -25.65
N ASN A 337 10.62 8.23 -25.52
CA ASN A 337 9.97 8.89 -26.64
C ASN A 337 11.00 9.42 -27.66
N LYS A 338 12.12 9.97 -27.18
CA LYS A 338 13.23 10.40 -28.06
C LYS A 338 13.80 9.23 -28.85
N ASN A 339 14.08 8.10 -28.19
CA ASN A 339 14.62 6.91 -28.85
C ASN A 339 13.64 6.31 -29.86
N ASN A 340 12.34 6.29 -29.54
CA ASN A 340 11.33 5.82 -30.48
C ASN A 340 11.22 6.70 -31.73
N ASN A 341 11.29 8.03 -31.56
CA ASN A 341 11.31 8.95 -32.70
C ASN A 341 12.59 8.81 -33.54
N SER A 342 13.74 8.61 -32.91
CA SER A 342 15.00 8.36 -33.65
C SER A 342 14.95 7.07 -34.46
N ASN A 343 14.42 5.98 -33.91
CA ASN A 343 14.28 4.74 -34.68
C ASN A 343 13.27 4.88 -35.83
N SER A 344 12.13 5.56 -35.61
CA SER A 344 11.15 5.79 -36.67
C SER A 344 11.70 6.63 -37.83
N ASN A 345 12.62 7.57 -37.55
CA ASN A 345 13.25 8.37 -38.60
C ASN A 345 14.29 7.55 -39.37
N ASN A 346 15.07 6.72 -38.67
CA ASN A 346 16.04 5.84 -39.32
C ASN A 346 15.36 4.81 -40.23
N ASP A 347 14.23 4.23 -39.80
CA ASP A 347 13.44 3.30 -40.61
C ASP A 347 12.82 3.99 -41.85
N ALA A 348 12.48 5.28 -41.73
CA ALA A 348 11.95 6.08 -42.84
C ALA A 348 13.02 6.45 -43.87
N ASP A 349 14.24 6.79 -43.42
CA ASP A 349 15.37 7.09 -44.30
C ASP A 349 15.90 5.82 -44.99
N GLU A 350 15.95 4.67 -44.30
CA GLU A 350 16.37 3.39 -44.88
C GLU A 350 15.40 2.89 -45.96
N ASN A 351 14.10 3.16 -45.83
CA ASN A 351 13.12 2.88 -46.89
C ASN A 351 13.27 3.83 -48.10
N LYS A 352 13.70 5.07 -47.88
CA LYS A 352 13.86 6.06 -48.94
C LYS A 352 15.06 5.76 -49.84
N ASP A 353 16.13 5.21 -49.27
CA ASP A 353 17.29 4.78 -50.03
C ASP A 353 17.04 3.48 -50.82
N ARG A 354 16.18 2.57 -50.31
CA ARG A 354 15.74 1.38 -51.06
C ARG A 354 14.87 1.71 -52.26
N ASP A 355 13.90 2.61 -52.10
CA ASP A 355 13.07 3.07 -53.24
C ASP A 355 13.92 3.77 -54.32
N LYS A 356 15.04 4.40 -53.93
CA LYS A 356 15.96 5.05 -54.87
C LYS A 356 16.86 4.05 -55.60
N SER A 357 17.35 3.01 -54.92
CA SER A 357 18.15 1.95 -55.56
C SER A 357 17.33 1.11 -56.54
N ASP A 358 16.06 0.88 -56.25
CA ASP A 358 15.17 0.11 -57.13
C ASP A 358 14.75 0.94 -58.37
N MET A 359 14.69 2.27 -58.25
CA MET A 359 14.42 3.15 -59.40
C MET A 359 15.62 3.30 -60.33
N GLU A 360 16.87 3.27 -59.82
CA GLU A 360 18.09 3.29 -60.65
C GLU A 360 18.35 1.94 -61.34
N GLN A 361 17.86 0.83 -60.80
CA GLN A 361 18.03 -0.49 -61.43
C GLN A 361 17.07 -0.74 -62.61
N PHE A 362 16.02 0.07 -62.77
CA PHE A 362 15.07 0.01 -63.90
C PHE A 362 15.32 1.05 -65.00
N ALA A 363 16.40 1.84 -64.93
CA ALA A 363 16.73 2.85 -65.94
C ALA A 363 17.99 2.58 -66.81
N PRO A 364 18.32 1.36 -67.27
CA PRO A 364 19.31 1.23 -68.32
C PRO A 364 18.63 1.45 -69.68
N GLY A 365 18.78 2.65 -70.26
CA GLY A 365 18.64 2.80 -71.72
C GLY A 365 17.82 3.97 -72.29
N LEU A 366 17.84 5.15 -71.68
CA LEU A 366 17.19 6.34 -72.27
C LEU A 366 18.14 7.48 -72.66
N GLU A 367 19.44 7.21 -72.73
CA GLU A 367 20.46 8.21 -73.11
C GLU A 367 20.96 8.08 -74.57
N ALA A 368 20.32 7.24 -75.39
CA ALA A 368 20.66 7.06 -76.81
C ALA A 368 19.87 7.97 -77.78
N TYR A 369 19.02 8.88 -77.29
CA TYR A 369 18.26 9.82 -78.13
C TYR A 369 18.35 11.25 -77.58
N ARG A 370 19.54 11.84 -77.64
CA ARG A 370 19.69 13.29 -77.74
C ARG A 370 20.61 13.58 -78.92
N VAL A 371 19.95 14.03 -79.99
CA VAL A 371 20.51 14.51 -81.26
C VAL A 371 21.35 15.75 -81.05
#